data_AF-A0A6G8ATB8-F1
#
_entry.id   AF-A0A6G8ATB8-F1
#
_cell.length_a   1.000
_cell.length_b   1.000
_cell.length_c   1.000
_cell.angle_alpha   90.00
_cell.angle_beta   90.00
_cell.angle_gamma   90.00
#
_symmetry.space_group_name_H-M   'P 1'
#
loop_
_entity.id
_entity.type
_entity.pdbx_description
1 polymer ?
#
loop_
_entity_poly.entity_id
_entity_poly.type
_entity_poly.pdbx_seq_one_letter_code
_entity_poly.pdbx_strand_id
1 'polypeptide(L)'
;MKRVLYPLTLLIGFIFLMTATSIDTDAASWVSTKNDLVTALTKTADDEVILSNDIYLDQRIDVVGNKELNLNGKNLMLGTGASDSGNVGKFYLNRSDNLRFGLKNGVITGGDTRGLGSHGSIIGVISVNNSANTNLVTTVQDISHTSQGGFYKGKQSKVVFKGKVTLNNDQFNVRAKNMDFYGNPLNEEDPENTDFYGYTSANGEPNDWSQGNGGLNLSFDGYENFRGPGQRILNINKNAKVKLKNDNNTTSNSRAYANNIANFAVINLDGSLDTEAIGTTLRTTASRYDYGAGTASGQAEINIRPGSTFKTLSTAITNTNYGTIFTYSLDINVDNPKIFDIRFFGTGQFFYSWANRGEVI
;
A
#
# COMPACT_ATOMS: atom_id res chain seq x y z
N MET A 1 61.98 26.61 -33.76
CA MET A 1 60.61 26.93 -34.26
C MET A 1 60.14 25.82 -35.20
N LYS A 2 59.21 24.98 -34.76
CA LYS A 2 58.38 24.12 -35.61
C LYS A 2 56.97 24.12 -35.02
N ARG A 3 56.04 24.76 -35.72
CA ARG A 3 54.61 24.79 -35.40
C ARG A 3 54.00 23.52 -35.98
N VAL A 4 53.31 22.75 -35.14
CA VAL A 4 52.42 21.67 -35.59
C VAL A 4 51.00 22.22 -35.54
N LEU A 5 50.32 22.11 -36.68
CA LEU A 5 48.97 22.55 -36.97
C LEU A 5 48.10 21.28 -37.07
N TYR A 6 46.99 21.20 -36.35
CA TYR A 6 45.91 20.23 -36.59
C TYR A 6 44.56 20.83 -36.19
N PRO A 7 43.45 20.35 -36.77
CA PRO A 7 42.50 21.21 -37.45
C PRO A 7 41.22 21.45 -36.65
N LEU A 8 40.61 22.59 -36.97
CA LEU A 8 39.27 23.01 -36.62
C LEU A 8 38.25 22.08 -37.30
N THR A 9 37.64 21.16 -36.56
CA THR A 9 36.52 20.35 -37.06
C THR A 9 35.20 21.01 -36.67
N LEU A 10 34.48 21.41 -37.73
CA LEU A 10 33.06 21.77 -37.80
C LEU A 10 32.18 21.32 -36.62
N LEU A 11 31.67 22.29 -35.86
CA LEU A 11 30.46 22.14 -35.08
C LEU A 11 29.26 22.41 -36.00
N ILE A 12 28.79 21.37 -36.70
CA ILE A 12 27.53 21.43 -37.46
C ILE A 12 26.38 21.52 -36.45
N GLY A 13 25.56 22.56 -36.63
CA GLY A 13 24.44 22.93 -35.78
C GLY A 13 23.44 21.79 -35.55
N PHE A 14 23.22 21.49 -34.28
CA PHE A 14 22.03 20.83 -33.80
C PHE A 14 20.90 21.86 -33.79
N ILE A 15 20.19 22.00 -34.92
CA ILE A 15 18.88 22.64 -34.93
C ILE A 15 17.94 21.66 -34.22
N PHE A 16 17.73 21.89 -32.93
CA PHE A 16 16.61 21.32 -32.19
C PHE A 16 15.32 21.77 -32.89
N LEU A 17 14.73 20.90 -33.71
CA LEU A 17 13.30 20.97 -33.99
C LEU A 17 12.60 20.75 -32.65
N MET A 18 12.30 21.84 -31.95
CA MET A 18 11.21 21.85 -30.98
C MET A 18 9.91 21.66 -31.75
N THR A 19 9.55 20.41 -32.03
CA THR A 19 8.13 20.09 -32.18
C THR A 19 7.52 20.36 -30.81
N ALA A 20 6.96 21.55 -30.66
CA ALA A 20 6.03 21.86 -29.59
C ALA A 20 4.86 20.87 -29.72
N THR A 21 4.98 19.74 -29.04
CA THR A 21 3.80 18.97 -28.65
C THR A 21 3.05 19.88 -27.70
N SER A 22 1.96 20.48 -28.16
CA SER A 22 0.96 21.08 -27.30
C SER A 22 0.58 20.01 -26.29
N ILE A 23 1.07 20.14 -25.06
CA ILE A 23 0.50 19.45 -23.93
C ILE A 23 -0.82 20.18 -23.72
N ASP A 24 -1.89 19.69 -24.33
CA ASP A 24 -3.24 20.00 -23.88
C ASP A 24 -3.30 19.52 -22.44
N THR A 25 -3.02 20.42 -21.51
CA THR A 25 -3.42 20.24 -20.13
C THR A 25 -4.92 20.47 -20.14
N ASP A 26 -5.70 19.40 -20.30
CA ASP A 26 -7.14 19.44 -20.11
C ASP A 26 -7.42 20.17 -18.78
N ALA A 27 -8.17 21.27 -18.87
CA ALA A 27 -8.39 22.16 -17.73
C ALA A 27 -9.07 21.38 -16.58
N ALA A 28 -8.60 21.58 -15.35
CA ALA A 28 -9.14 20.89 -14.19
C ALA A 28 -10.67 21.09 -14.07
N SER A 29 -11.40 19.98 -13.91
CA SER A 29 -12.85 19.97 -13.78
C SER A 29 -13.27 20.20 -12.33
N TRP A 30 -13.78 21.39 -12.04
CA TRP A 30 -14.36 21.71 -10.73
C TRP A 30 -15.76 21.10 -10.59
N VAL A 31 -15.97 20.31 -9.54
CA VAL A 31 -17.23 19.60 -9.28
C VAL A 31 -17.81 19.99 -7.93
N SER A 32 -19.13 20.11 -7.84
CA SER A 32 -19.82 20.62 -6.65
C SER A 32 -20.89 19.68 -6.10
N THR A 33 -21.30 18.67 -6.90
CA THR A 33 -22.33 17.70 -6.55
C THR A 33 -21.88 16.27 -6.83
N LYS A 34 -22.59 15.29 -6.25
CA LYS A 34 -22.43 13.86 -6.55
C LYS A 34 -22.50 13.59 -8.06
N ASN A 35 -23.47 14.17 -8.77
CA ASN A 35 -23.67 13.92 -10.19
C ASN A 35 -22.51 14.47 -11.03
N ASP A 36 -22.00 15.67 -10.69
CA ASP A 36 -20.82 16.25 -11.35
C ASP A 36 -19.60 15.33 -11.19
N LEU A 37 -19.37 14.84 -9.96
CA LEU A 37 -18.26 13.94 -9.66
C LEU A 37 -18.36 12.63 -10.45
N VAL A 38 -19.55 12.02 -10.49
CA VAL A 38 -19.81 10.81 -11.28
C VAL A 38 -19.51 11.08 -12.74
N THR A 39 -20.09 12.14 -13.32
CA THR A 39 -19.87 12.50 -14.72
C THR A 39 -18.40 12.75 -15.02
N ALA A 40 -17.67 13.49 -14.18
CA ALA A 40 -16.26 13.80 -14.39
C ALA A 40 -15.36 12.54 -14.37
N LEU A 41 -15.61 11.63 -13.43
CA LEU A 41 -14.82 10.41 -13.27
C LEU A 41 -15.16 9.30 -14.27
N THR A 42 -16.32 9.37 -14.95
CA THR A 42 -16.71 8.41 -15.99
C THR A 42 -16.41 8.88 -17.42
N LYS A 43 -15.91 10.10 -17.60
CA LYS A 43 -15.48 10.61 -18.92
C LYS A 43 -14.20 9.93 -19.37
N THR A 44 -14.08 9.68 -20.67
CA THR A 44 -12.92 9.02 -21.29
C THR A 44 -11.65 9.87 -21.31
N ALA A 45 -11.77 11.19 -21.25
CA ALA A 45 -10.62 12.10 -21.22
C ALA A 45 -9.78 11.92 -19.95
N ASP A 46 -8.51 12.27 -20.00
CA ASP A 46 -7.61 12.26 -18.86
C ASP A 46 -7.73 13.61 -18.13
N ASP A 47 -8.20 13.63 -16.88
CA ASP A 47 -8.54 14.90 -16.21
C ASP A 47 -8.10 14.96 -14.73
N GLU A 48 -7.76 16.17 -14.26
CA GLU A 48 -7.82 16.51 -12.84
C GLU A 48 -9.27 16.92 -12.48
N VAL A 49 -9.81 16.35 -11.41
CA VAL A 49 -11.14 16.63 -10.87
C VAL A 49 -10.97 17.26 -9.50
N ILE A 50 -11.51 18.46 -9.29
CA ILE A 50 -11.33 19.24 -8.06
C ILE A 50 -12.67 19.43 -7.36
N LEU A 51 -12.77 19.03 -6.09
CA LEU A 51 -13.97 19.28 -5.29
C LEU A 51 -14.07 20.76 -4.88
N SER A 52 -15.25 21.34 -5.11
CA SER A 52 -15.61 22.68 -4.63
C SER A 52 -16.35 22.63 -3.29
N ASN A 53 -17.07 21.53 -3.04
CA ASN A 53 -17.89 21.29 -1.85
C ASN A 53 -17.61 19.89 -1.29
N ASP A 54 -18.05 19.68 -0.05
CA ASP A 54 -18.18 18.33 0.50
C ASP A 54 -19.22 17.55 -0.32
N ILE A 55 -18.95 16.27 -0.59
CA ILE A 55 -19.82 15.41 -1.41
C ILE A 55 -20.17 14.14 -0.64
N TYR A 56 -21.45 13.74 -0.71
CA TYR A 56 -21.90 12.41 -0.32
C TYR A 56 -22.02 11.51 -1.56
N LEU A 57 -21.27 10.41 -1.57
CA LEU A 57 -21.28 9.39 -2.61
C LEU A 57 -21.79 8.08 -2.04
N ASP A 58 -23.01 7.71 -2.38
CA ASP A 58 -23.69 6.48 -1.96
C ASP A 58 -23.67 5.38 -3.03
N GLN A 59 -22.85 5.53 -4.07
CA GLN A 59 -22.78 4.55 -5.14
C GLN A 59 -21.35 4.37 -5.64
N ARG A 60 -21.11 3.20 -6.23
CA ARG A 60 -19.88 2.91 -6.95
C ARG A 60 -19.75 3.81 -8.18
N ILE A 61 -18.54 4.30 -8.42
CA ILE A 61 -18.15 4.96 -9.68
C ILE A 61 -17.14 4.05 -10.40
N ASP A 62 -17.47 3.63 -11.62
CA ASP A 62 -16.54 2.91 -12.49
C ASP A 62 -15.69 3.96 -13.20
N VAL A 63 -14.45 4.14 -12.74
CA VAL A 63 -13.59 5.24 -13.20
C VAL A 63 -13.05 4.93 -14.60
N VAL A 64 -13.17 5.90 -15.51
CA VAL A 64 -12.73 5.78 -16.91
C VAL A 64 -11.60 6.77 -17.17
N GLY A 65 -10.61 6.36 -17.97
CA GLY A 65 -9.44 7.18 -18.27
C GLY A 65 -8.50 7.33 -17.08
N ASN A 66 -7.43 8.09 -17.27
CA ASN A 66 -6.53 8.42 -16.16
C ASN A 66 -7.06 9.64 -15.42
N LYS A 67 -7.19 9.53 -14.09
CA LYS A 67 -7.81 10.59 -13.29
C LYS A 67 -6.94 11.00 -12.13
N GLU A 68 -7.03 12.26 -11.75
CA GLU A 68 -6.56 12.77 -10.46
C GLU A 68 -7.72 13.45 -9.74
N LEU A 69 -8.20 12.84 -8.65
CA LEU A 69 -9.21 13.42 -7.79
C LEU A 69 -8.55 14.22 -6.66
N ASN A 70 -8.63 15.53 -6.73
CA ASN A 70 -8.22 16.46 -5.70
C ASN A 70 -9.43 16.83 -4.84
N LEU A 71 -9.45 16.36 -3.59
CA LEU A 71 -10.49 16.70 -2.64
C LEU A 71 -10.40 18.14 -2.15
N ASN A 72 -9.30 18.86 -2.40
CA ASN A 72 -9.17 20.31 -2.14
C ASN A 72 -9.57 20.72 -0.70
N GLY A 73 -9.16 19.93 0.28
CA GLY A 73 -9.48 20.11 1.69
C GLY A 73 -10.93 19.79 2.07
N LYS A 74 -11.72 19.21 1.16
CA LYS A 74 -13.13 18.85 1.38
C LYS A 74 -13.29 17.43 1.92
N ASN A 75 -14.49 17.18 2.44
CA ASN A 75 -14.92 15.86 2.88
C ASN A 75 -15.62 15.10 1.74
N LEU A 76 -15.19 13.87 1.50
CA LEU A 76 -15.93 12.90 0.70
C LEU A 76 -16.54 11.85 1.62
N MET A 77 -17.85 11.93 1.84
CA MET A 77 -18.60 10.99 2.67
C MET A 77 -19.11 9.85 1.78
N LEU A 78 -18.74 8.61 2.08
CA LEU A 78 -19.14 7.44 1.33
C LEU A 78 -20.28 6.71 2.05
N GLY A 79 -21.34 6.37 1.33
CA GLY A 79 -22.38 5.48 1.84
C GLY A 79 -21.77 4.17 2.34
N THR A 80 -22.22 3.68 3.48
CA THR A 80 -21.65 2.52 4.17
C THR A 80 -22.44 1.24 3.92
N GLY A 81 -21.76 0.12 3.72
CA GLY A 81 -22.40 -1.19 3.62
C GLY A 81 -21.53 -2.28 3.00
N ALA A 82 -22.12 -3.44 2.77
CA ALA A 82 -21.46 -4.64 2.27
C ALA A 82 -22.03 -5.07 0.90
N SER A 83 -21.76 -4.29 -0.16
CA SER A 83 -22.35 -4.49 -1.49
C SER A 83 -21.36 -4.27 -2.63
N ASP A 84 -21.31 -5.19 -3.59
CA ASP A 84 -20.52 -5.06 -4.82
C ASP A 84 -21.22 -4.20 -5.90
N SER A 85 -22.56 -4.22 -5.91
CA SER A 85 -23.40 -3.72 -7.03
C SER A 85 -24.26 -2.49 -6.71
N GLY A 86 -24.31 -1.98 -5.47
CA GLY A 86 -25.01 -0.72 -5.20
C GLY A 86 -25.25 -0.37 -3.72
N ASN A 87 -25.38 0.94 -3.46
CA ASN A 87 -25.57 1.67 -2.19
C ASN A 87 -24.31 1.93 -1.31
N VAL A 88 -23.11 1.69 -1.84
CA VAL A 88 -21.86 1.95 -1.12
C VAL A 88 -20.95 2.79 -2.00
N GLY A 89 -20.49 3.93 -1.48
CA GLY A 89 -19.54 4.80 -2.17
C GLY A 89 -18.18 4.14 -2.32
N LYS A 90 -17.69 4.02 -3.56
CA LYS A 90 -16.35 3.51 -3.88
C LYS A 90 -15.94 3.84 -5.31
N PHE A 91 -14.65 3.84 -5.58
CA PHE A 91 -14.06 3.98 -6.90
C PHE A 91 -13.62 2.61 -7.41
N TYR A 92 -14.13 2.19 -8.56
CA TYR A 92 -13.79 0.92 -9.18
C TYR A 92 -13.01 1.14 -10.47
N LEU A 93 -11.76 0.68 -10.49
CA LEU A 93 -10.82 0.79 -11.61
C LEU A 93 -10.74 -0.57 -12.30
N ASN A 94 -11.49 -0.73 -13.39
CA ASN A 94 -11.72 -2.04 -14.02
C ASN A 94 -11.34 -2.13 -15.49
N ARG A 95 -10.74 -1.09 -16.06
CA ARG A 95 -10.36 -1.04 -17.48
C ARG A 95 -8.86 -0.99 -17.64
N SER A 96 -8.33 -1.67 -18.66
CA SER A 96 -6.89 -1.82 -18.86
C SER A 96 -6.18 -0.58 -19.39
N ASP A 97 -6.94 0.42 -19.82
CA ASP A 97 -6.46 1.74 -20.21
C ASP A 97 -6.28 2.67 -19.00
N ASN A 98 -6.72 2.30 -17.79
CA ASN A 98 -6.39 3.03 -16.56
C ASN A 98 -4.92 2.75 -16.18
N LEU A 99 -4.01 3.66 -16.53
CA LEU A 99 -2.59 3.56 -16.15
C LEU A 99 -2.26 4.31 -14.86
N ARG A 100 -3.03 5.36 -14.54
CA ARG A 100 -2.84 6.15 -13.31
C ARG A 100 -4.17 6.56 -12.69
N PHE A 101 -4.22 6.57 -11.37
CA PHE A 101 -5.30 7.16 -10.58
C PHE A 101 -4.70 7.92 -9.38
N GLY A 102 -4.99 9.20 -9.25
CA GLY A 102 -4.58 10.03 -8.11
C GLY A 102 -5.77 10.32 -7.19
N LEU A 103 -5.54 10.29 -5.88
CA LEU A 103 -6.49 10.75 -4.86
C LEU A 103 -5.73 11.58 -3.84
N LYS A 104 -6.06 12.88 -3.73
CA LYS A 104 -5.27 13.79 -2.89
C LYS A 104 -6.07 14.82 -2.09
N ASN A 105 -5.45 15.35 -1.04
CA ASN A 105 -5.80 16.57 -0.31
C ASN A 105 -7.21 16.58 0.31
N GLY A 106 -7.52 15.68 1.25
CA GLY A 106 -8.80 15.77 1.96
C GLY A 106 -9.11 14.63 2.90
N VAL A 107 -10.37 14.56 3.32
CA VAL A 107 -10.86 13.58 4.28
C VAL A 107 -11.94 12.73 3.65
N ILE A 108 -11.86 11.41 3.86
CA ILE A 108 -12.86 10.45 3.43
C ILE A 108 -13.44 9.77 4.67
N THR A 109 -14.75 9.61 4.73
CA THR A 109 -15.43 8.87 5.80
C THR A 109 -16.38 7.84 5.22
N GLY A 110 -16.55 6.72 5.93
CA GLY A 110 -17.44 5.65 5.50
C GLY A 110 -16.85 4.78 4.36
N GLY A 111 -17.74 4.16 3.59
CA GLY A 111 -17.39 3.23 2.51
C GLY A 111 -17.74 1.78 2.83
N ASP A 112 -17.15 0.86 2.06
CA ASP A 112 -17.39 -0.58 2.24
C ASP A 112 -17.03 -1.02 3.65
N THR A 113 -17.86 -1.86 4.27
CA THR A 113 -17.66 -2.37 5.64
C THR A 113 -17.09 -3.78 5.68
N ARG A 114 -16.89 -4.42 4.53
CA ARG A 114 -16.40 -5.80 4.46
C ARG A 114 -14.89 -5.89 4.65
N GLY A 115 -14.50 -6.98 5.31
CA GLY A 115 -13.11 -7.43 5.38
C GLY A 115 -12.68 -8.27 4.18
N LEU A 116 -11.39 -8.65 4.17
CA LEU A 116 -10.75 -9.29 3.02
C LEU A 116 -11.16 -10.76 2.80
N GLY A 117 -11.65 -11.46 3.83
CA GLY A 117 -12.15 -12.83 3.70
C GLY A 117 -13.63 -12.93 3.34
N SER A 118 -14.33 -11.79 3.21
CA SER A 118 -15.58 -11.79 2.45
C SER A 118 -15.23 -12.01 0.99
N HIS A 119 -15.86 -12.98 0.31
CA HIS A 119 -15.58 -13.31 -1.10
C HIS A 119 -15.91 -12.19 -2.12
N GLY A 120 -16.09 -10.94 -1.67
CA GLY A 120 -16.31 -9.78 -2.52
C GLY A 120 -15.05 -9.42 -3.31
N SER A 121 -15.18 -9.36 -4.63
CA SER A 121 -14.10 -8.91 -5.51
C SER A 121 -13.86 -7.40 -5.38
N ILE A 122 -14.87 -6.61 -4.97
CA ILE A 122 -14.88 -5.14 -4.99
C ILE A 122 -15.08 -4.55 -3.57
N ILE A 123 -13.99 -4.46 -2.79
CA ILE A 123 -13.99 -3.93 -1.42
C ILE A 123 -12.99 -2.78 -1.26
N GLY A 124 -13.22 -1.93 -0.24
CA GLY A 124 -12.45 -0.71 0.02
C GLY A 124 -13.04 0.54 -0.64
N VAL A 125 -12.43 1.69 -0.36
CA VAL A 125 -12.72 2.98 -1.03
C VAL A 125 -12.30 2.93 -2.49
N ILE A 126 -11.11 2.40 -2.75
CA ILE A 126 -10.59 2.18 -4.09
C ILE A 126 -10.45 0.66 -4.29
N SER A 127 -11.12 0.16 -5.31
CA SER A 127 -11.01 -1.23 -5.74
C SER A 127 -10.50 -1.30 -7.16
N VAL A 128 -9.53 -2.17 -7.41
CA VAL A 128 -8.96 -2.40 -8.73
C VAL A 128 -9.29 -3.82 -9.18
N ASN A 129 -9.83 -3.96 -10.39
CA ASN A 129 -10.10 -5.28 -10.96
C ASN A 129 -8.78 -6.01 -11.29
N ASN A 130 -8.70 -7.27 -10.87
CA ASN A 130 -7.56 -8.14 -11.08
C ASN A 130 -7.20 -8.38 -12.54
N SER A 131 -8.14 -8.36 -13.50
CA SER A 131 -7.84 -8.75 -14.89
C SER A 131 -7.37 -7.59 -15.78
N ALA A 132 -7.55 -6.35 -15.36
CA ALA A 132 -7.41 -5.19 -16.23
C ALA A 132 -6.15 -4.36 -15.97
N ASN A 133 -5.60 -4.36 -14.75
CA ASN A 133 -4.79 -3.22 -14.28
C ASN A 133 -3.42 -3.58 -13.69
N THR A 134 -2.66 -4.44 -14.36
CA THR A 134 -1.28 -4.83 -13.94
C THR A 134 -0.30 -3.67 -13.89
N ASN A 135 -0.49 -2.65 -14.74
CA ASN A 135 0.40 -1.49 -14.85
C ASN A 135 -0.16 -0.24 -14.16
N LEU A 136 -1.35 -0.32 -13.57
CA LEU A 136 -1.97 0.80 -12.88
C LEU A 136 -1.12 1.21 -11.67
N VAL A 137 -0.82 2.51 -11.61
CA VAL A 137 -0.25 3.16 -10.42
C VAL A 137 -1.30 4.06 -9.79
N THR A 138 -1.68 3.75 -8.56
CA THR A 138 -2.51 4.64 -7.74
C THR A 138 -1.63 5.51 -6.86
N THR A 139 -1.79 6.84 -6.89
CA THR A 139 -1.12 7.76 -5.95
C THR A 139 -2.11 8.27 -4.93
N VAL A 140 -1.76 8.18 -3.65
CA VAL A 140 -2.56 8.66 -2.52
C VAL A 140 -1.73 9.69 -1.77
N GLN A 141 -2.24 10.91 -1.64
CA GLN A 141 -1.48 12.02 -1.08
C GLN A 141 -2.32 12.89 -0.15
N ASP A 142 -1.83 13.21 1.05
CA ASP A 142 -2.50 14.15 1.95
C ASP A 142 -3.98 13.76 2.21
N ILE A 143 -4.19 12.47 2.51
CA ILE A 143 -5.52 11.86 2.73
C ILE A 143 -5.65 11.36 4.18
N SER A 144 -6.79 11.66 4.80
CA SER A 144 -7.27 10.95 5.98
C SER A 144 -8.50 10.12 5.64
N HIS A 145 -8.55 8.85 6.07
CA HIS A 145 -9.71 7.99 5.87
C HIS A 145 -10.09 7.25 7.14
N THR A 146 -11.40 7.19 7.43
CA THR A 146 -11.95 6.37 8.52
C THR A 146 -13.12 5.51 8.02
N SER A 147 -13.07 4.20 8.24
CA SER A 147 -14.19 3.29 7.92
C SER A 147 -14.17 1.98 8.70
N GLN A 148 -15.29 1.26 8.68
CA GLN A 148 -15.34 -0.11 9.22
C GLN A 148 -14.69 -1.15 8.30
N GLY A 149 -14.57 -0.92 6.98
CA GLY A 149 -13.95 -1.89 6.07
C GLY A 149 -12.49 -1.57 5.82
N GLY A 150 -12.13 -1.26 4.58
CA GLY A 150 -10.78 -0.82 4.26
C GLY A 150 -10.68 0.27 3.21
N PHE A 151 -9.45 0.63 2.85
CA PHE A 151 -9.20 1.78 1.98
C PHE A 151 -8.89 1.36 0.53
N TYR A 152 -7.87 0.53 0.30
CA TYR A 152 -7.42 0.18 -1.04
C TYR A 152 -7.29 -1.32 -1.24
N LYS A 153 -7.90 -1.86 -2.31
CA LYS A 153 -7.66 -3.24 -2.78
C LYS A 153 -7.34 -3.26 -4.26
N GLY A 154 -6.15 -3.71 -4.61
CA GLY A 154 -5.73 -3.95 -5.99
C GLY A 154 -4.65 -5.00 -6.10
N LYS A 155 -5.05 -6.26 -6.32
CA LYS A 155 -4.15 -7.43 -6.33
C LYS A 155 -2.96 -7.30 -7.27
N GLN A 156 -3.13 -6.63 -8.41
CA GLN A 156 -2.11 -6.56 -9.47
C GLN A 156 -1.48 -5.18 -9.64
N SER A 157 -2.03 -4.16 -8.98
CA SER A 157 -1.64 -2.77 -9.13
C SER A 157 -0.58 -2.33 -8.13
N LYS A 158 0.01 -1.18 -8.41
CA LYS A 158 0.93 -0.48 -7.51
C LYS A 158 0.20 0.67 -6.81
N VAL A 159 0.52 0.92 -5.55
CA VAL A 159 0.12 2.14 -4.84
C VAL A 159 1.36 2.90 -4.36
N VAL A 160 1.30 4.23 -4.46
CA VAL A 160 2.34 5.16 -4.00
C VAL A 160 1.71 6.12 -3.00
N PHE A 161 2.32 6.26 -1.84
CA PHE A 161 1.93 7.24 -0.82
C PHE A 161 2.86 8.45 -0.87
N LYS A 162 2.30 9.64 -0.64
CA LYS A 162 3.01 10.92 -0.54
C LYS A 162 2.38 11.80 0.55
N GLY A 163 3.16 12.73 1.10
CA GLY A 163 2.71 13.65 2.13
C GLY A 163 2.12 12.93 3.34
N LYS A 164 1.13 13.52 3.99
CA LYS A 164 0.54 12.96 5.22
C LYS A 164 -0.66 12.06 4.91
N VAL A 165 -0.53 10.76 5.17
CA VAL A 165 -1.62 9.80 4.94
C VAL A 165 -2.01 9.12 6.25
N THR A 166 -3.28 9.17 6.63
CA THR A 166 -3.81 8.51 7.84
C THR A 166 -4.99 7.62 7.49
N LEU A 167 -4.84 6.32 7.68
CA LEU A 167 -5.88 5.32 7.39
C LEU A 167 -6.27 4.63 8.69
N ASN A 168 -7.50 4.88 9.15
CA ASN A 168 -8.08 4.30 10.36
C ASN A 168 -9.26 3.39 9.98
N ASN A 169 -8.98 2.11 9.79
CA ASN A 169 -9.93 1.17 9.22
C ASN A 169 -10.08 -0.06 10.10
N ASP A 170 -11.28 -0.55 10.38
CA ASP A 170 -11.34 -1.74 11.25
C ASP A 170 -10.70 -2.97 10.57
N GLN A 171 -11.02 -3.24 9.30
CA GLN A 171 -10.64 -4.50 8.64
C GLN A 171 -9.25 -4.47 7.99
N PHE A 172 -8.95 -3.46 7.17
CA PHE A 172 -7.64 -3.34 6.53
C PHE A 172 -7.37 -1.92 6.04
N ASN A 173 -6.11 -1.50 5.88
CA ASN A 173 -5.86 -0.25 5.16
C ASN A 173 -5.65 -0.51 3.66
N VAL A 174 -4.58 -1.24 3.31
CA VAL A 174 -4.10 -1.31 1.93
C VAL A 174 -3.75 -2.74 1.56
N ARG A 175 -4.23 -3.16 0.40
CA ARG A 175 -3.88 -4.43 -0.22
C ARG A 175 -3.48 -4.22 -1.68
N ALA A 176 -2.20 -4.39 -2.01
CA ALA A 176 -1.65 -4.07 -3.33
C ALA A 176 -0.52 -5.02 -3.74
N LYS A 177 -0.23 -5.13 -5.04
CA LYS A 177 0.94 -5.88 -5.53
C LYS A 177 2.24 -5.25 -5.04
N ASN A 178 2.40 -3.96 -5.27
CA ASN A 178 3.59 -3.22 -4.85
C ASN A 178 3.13 -1.95 -4.12
N MET A 179 3.88 -1.55 -3.10
CA MET A 179 3.61 -0.35 -2.30
C MET A 179 4.90 0.43 -2.13
N ASP A 180 4.85 1.72 -2.46
CA ASP A 180 5.96 2.64 -2.22
C ASP A 180 5.51 3.79 -1.31
N PHE A 181 6.28 4.07 -0.27
CA PHE A 181 6.20 5.29 0.52
C PHE A 181 7.28 6.23 0.00
N TYR A 182 6.86 7.32 -0.65
CA TYR A 182 7.80 8.26 -1.24
C TYR A 182 8.65 8.94 -0.16
N GLY A 183 9.91 9.15 -0.50
CA GLY A 183 10.80 9.98 0.31
C GLY A 183 11.96 10.48 -0.54
N ASN A 184 12.16 11.79 -0.54
CA ASN A 184 13.19 12.49 -1.26
C ASN A 184 14.54 12.29 -0.54
N PRO A 185 15.50 11.55 -1.13
CA PRO A 185 16.74 11.20 -0.43
C PRO A 185 17.68 12.40 -0.20
N LEU A 186 17.41 13.53 -0.87
CA LEU A 186 18.21 14.76 -0.84
C LEU A 186 17.63 15.84 0.06
N ASN A 187 16.36 15.72 0.48
CA ASN A 187 15.67 16.72 1.28
C ASN A 187 14.75 16.06 2.32
N GLU A 188 15.13 16.12 3.60
CA GLU A 188 14.34 15.59 4.72
C GLU A 188 13.05 16.39 4.96
N GLU A 189 13.02 17.66 4.54
CA GLU A 189 11.91 18.60 4.73
C GLU A 189 11.00 18.71 3.49
N ASP A 190 11.15 17.82 2.50
CA ASP A 190 10.26 17.79 1.34
C ASP A 190 8.82 17.46 1.79
N PRO A 191 7.82 18.33 1.53
CA PRO A 191 6.44 18.10 1.95
C PRO A 191 5.81 16.86 1.30
N GLU A 192 6.38 16.34 0.20
CA GLU A 192 5.93 15.09 -0.40
C GLU A 192 6.44 13.85 0.34
N ASN A 193 7.47 13.97 1.20
CA ASN A 193 7.96 12.87 2.02
C ASN A 193 6.79 12.26 2.80
N THR A 194 6.63 10.94 2.70
CA THR A 194 5.47 10.31 3.32
C THR A 194 5.57 10.32 4.83
N ASP A 195 4.49 10.73 5.49
CA ASP A 195 4.20 10.47 6.89
C ASP A 195 2.90 9.65 6.98
N PHE A 196 3.05 8.32 6.97
CA PHE A 196 1.94 7.38 6.91
C PHE A 196 1.58 6.82 8.29
N TYR A 197 0.29 6.83 8.61
CA TYR A 197 -0.26 6.24 9.81
C TYR A 197 -1.36 5.24 9.44
N GLY A 198 -1.13 3.95 9.67
CA GLY A 198 -2.11 2.89 9.47
C GLY A 198 -2.60 2.33 10.80
N TYR A 199 -3.92 2.30 10.98
CA TYR A 199 -4.58 1.73 12.15
C TYR A 199 -5.63 0.70 11.74
N THR A 200 -5.60 -0.47 12.38
CA THR A 200 -6.64 -1.51 12.29
C THR A 200 -7.01 -2.12 13.62
N SER A 201 -8.23 -2.68 13.71
CA SER A 201 -8.81 -3.15 14.97
C SER A 201 -9.57 -4.49 14.86
N ALA A 202 -9.87 -4.98 13.65
CA ALA A 202 -10.70 -6.16 13.48
C ALA A 202 -9.99 -7.44 13.94
N ASN A 203 -10.78 -8.37 14.47
CA ASN A 203 -10.28 -9.65 14.94
C ASN A 203 -9.93 -10.57 13.76
N GLY A 204 -8.74 -11.18 13.83
CA GLY A 204 -8.29 -12.14 12.84
C GLY A 204 -8.57 -13.59 13.20
N GLU A 205 -9.00 -14.37 12.21
CA GLU A 205 -9.06 -15.83 12.36
C GLU A 205 -7.68 -16.47 12.14
N PRO A 206 -7.39 -17.55 12.87
CA PRO A 206 -6.08 -18.21 12.86
C PRO A 206 -5.79 -19.02 11.61
N ASN A 207 -6.66 -18.98 10.59
CA ASN A 207 -6.54 -19.89 9.47
C ASN A 207 -5.23 -19.65 8.70
N ASP A 208 -4.55 -20.74 8.35
CA ASP A 208 -3.26 -20.72 7.65
C ASP A 208 -3.36 -20.04 6.26
N TRP A 209 -4.58 -19.86 5.77
CA TRP A 209 -4.91 -19.19 4.52
C TRP A 209 -4.81 -17.69 4.62
N SER A 210 -4.80 -17.13 5.84
CA SER A 210 -4.55 -15.70 6.09
C SER A 210 -5.32 -14.83 5.11
N GLN A 211 -6.58 -15.19 4.85
CA GLN A 211 -7.40 -14.57 3.80
C GLN A 211 -7.74 -13.10 4.13
N GLY A 212 -7.23 -12.59 5.26
CA GLY A 212 -7.42 -11.23 5.73
C GLY A 212 -8.77 -11.02 6.43
N ASN A 213 -9.40 -12.10 6.91
CA ASN A 213 -10.32 -11.96 8.05
C ASN A 213 -9.44 -11.69 9.26
N GLY A 214 -9.18 -10.41 9.53
CA GLY A 214 -8.31 -9.90 10.57
C GLY A 214 -7.76 -8.53 10.20
N GLY A 215 -7.85 -7.58 11.13
CA GLY A 215 -7.28 -6.24 11.03
C GLY A 215 -5.88 -6.34 10.45
N LEU A 216 -5.63 -5.69 9.31
CA LEU A 216 -4.36 -5.78 8.60
C LEU A 216 -4.03 -4.46 7.91
N ASN A 217 -2.97 -3.79 8.36
CA ASN A 217 -2.63 -2.49 7.79
C ASN A 217 -2.19 -2.61 6.33
N LEU A 218 -1.08 -3.29 6.05
CA LEU A 218 -0.48 -3.39 4.71
C LEU A 218 -0.40 -4.84 4.25
N SER A 219 -0.82 -5.13 3.02
CA SER A 219 -0.76 -6.51 2.53
C SER A 219 -0.66 -6.68 1.01
N PHE A 220 -0.19 -7.84 0.58
CA PHE A 220 -0.41 -8.35 -0.78
C PHE A 220 -1.62 -9.31 -0.85
N ASP A 221 -2.37 -9.25 -1.97
CA ASP A 221 -3.55 -10.10 -2.22
C ASP A 221 -3.21 -11.45 -2.88
N GLY A 222 -2.89 -12.44 -2.05
CA GLY A 222 -3.00 -13.86 -2.39
C GLY A 222 -1.68 -14.64 -2.42
N TYR A 223 -1.81 -15.95 -2.62
CA TYR A 223 -0.72 -16.94 -2.62
C TYR A 223 -0.50 -17.62 -3.98
N GLU A 224 -1.18 -17.13 -5.03
CA GLU A 224 -1.21 -17.75 -6.36
C GLU A 224 -0.55 -16.86 -7.43
N ASN A 225 0.32 -17.47 -8.25
CA ASN A 225 0.82 -17.01 -9.55
C ASN A 225 1.71 -15.74 -9.66
N PHE A 226 2.24 -15.20 -8.55
CA PHE A 226 3.27 -14.13 -8.60
C PHE A 226 4.62 -14.65 -8.12
N ARG A 227 5.34 -15.37 -9.00
CA ARG A 227 6.59 -16.08 -8.66
C ARG A 227 7.85 -15.47 -9.28
N GLY A 228 7.79 -14.21 -9.72
CA GLY A 228 8.92 -13.54 -10.39
C GLY A 228 9.54 -12.41 -9.58
N PRO A 229 10.80 -12.03 -9.90
CA PRO A 229 11.43 -10.83 -9.36
C PRO A 229 10.62 -9.58 -9.71
N GLY A 230 10.71 -8.53 -8.88
CA GLY A 230 10.02 -7.26 -9.14
C GLY A 230 8.54 -7.22 -8.72
N GLN A 231 8.07 -8.22 -7.96
CA GLN A 231 6.67 -8.34 -7.55
C GLN A 231 6.56 -8.51 -6.04
N ARG A 232 5.47 -8.01 -5.43
CA ARG A 232 5.24 -8.10 -3.98
C ARG A 232 6.31 -7.35 -3.20
N ILE A 233 6.57 -6.11 -3.62
CA ILE A 233 7.58 -5.24 -3.02
C ILE A 233 6.92 -4.16 -2.19
N LEU A 234 7.39 -4.02 -0.95
CA LEU A 234 7.10 -2.90 -0.05
C LEU A 234 8.36 -2.04 0.07
N ASN A 235 8.35 -0.82 -0.44
CA ASN A 235 9.47 0.12 -0.33
C ASN A 235 9.12 1.26 0.62
N ILE A 236 9.89 1.40 1.69
CA ILE A 236 9.86 2.56 2.59
C ILE A 236 11.14 3.36 2.31
N ASN A 237 11.02 4.35 1.41
CA ASN A 237 12.17 5.08 0.90
C ASN A 237 12.78 6.00 1.97
N LYS A 238 14.01 6.45 1.72
CA LYS A 238 14.72 7.39 2.60
C LYS A 238 13.84 8.62 2.90
N ASN A 239 13.81 9.04 4.16
CA ASN A 239 12.98 10.15 4.68
C ASN A 239 11.47 9.89 4.75
N ALA A 240 10.96 8.77 4.22
CA ALA A 240 9.60 8.33 4.50
C ALA A 240 9.47 7.81 5.94
N LYS A 241 8.32 8.05 6.56
CA LYS A 241 7.95 7.57 7.90
C LYS A 241 6.65 6.78 7.80
N VAL A 242 6.66 5.58 8.36
CA VAL A 242 5.52 4.66 8.37
C VAL A 242 5.30 4.18 9.79
N LYS A 243 4.13 4.50 10.35
CA LYS A 243 3.67 4.01 11.64
C LYS A 243 2.44 3.14 11.46
N LEU A 244 2.51 1.90 11.92
CA LEU A 244 1.42 0.94 11.84
C LEU A 244 1.02 0.51 13.24
N LYS A 245 -0.27 0.48 13.53
CA LYS A 245 -0.79 -0.05 14.78
C LYS A 245 -1.97 -0.96 14.49
N ASN A 246 -1.95 -2.12 15.12
CA ASN A 246 -3.03 -3.08 15.05
C ASN A 246 -3.46 -3.44 16.47
N ASP A 247 -4.69 -3.08 16.82
CA ASP A 247 -5.27 -3.30 18.13
C ASP A 247 -6.27 -4.45 18.10
N ASN A 248 -5.80 -5.67 18.37
CA ASN A 248 -6.64 -6.86 18.45
C ASN A 248 -6.49 -7.51 19.83
N ASN A 249 -7.38 -7.14 20.74
CA ASN A 249 -7.39 -7.60 22.14
C ASN A 249 -8.13 -8.93 22.36
N THR A 250 -8.35 -9.72 21.31
CA THR A 250 -9.08 -10.99 21.45
C THR A 250 -8.24 -12.03 22.18
N THR A 251 -8.70 -12.41 23.38
CA THR A 251 -8.10 -13.46 24.22
C THR A 251 -8.69 -14.85 23.98
N SER A 252 -9.77 -14.96 23.18
CA SER A 252 -10.60 -16.17 23.11
C SER A 252 -10.05 -17.31 22.26
N ASN A 253 -9.00 -17.09 21.47
CA ASN A 253 -8.40 -18.12 20.61
C ASN A 253 -6.87 -18.13 20.75
N SER A 254 -6.27 -19.29 20.98
CA SER A 254 -4.82 -19.53 21.15
C SER A 254 -3.95 -19.22 19.90
N ARG A 255 -4.54 -18.56 18.90
CA ARG A 255 -3.98 -18.26 17.58
C ARG A 255 -4.54 -16.93 17.00
N ALA A 256 -5.07 -16.02 17.81
CA ALA A 256 -5.42 -14.68 17.33
C ALA A 256 -4.13 -13.88 17.04
N TYR A 257 -4.10 -13.12 15.94
CA TYR A 257 -2.92 -12.36 15.51
C TYR A 257 -3.27 -10.91 15.14
N ALA A 258 -2.32 -10.00 15.34
CA ALA A 258 -2.39 -8.59 14.96
C ALA A 258 -1.29 -8.33 13.93
N ASN A 259 -1.66 -8.34 12.65
CA ASN A 259 -0.72 -8.24 11.55
C ASN A 259 -0.63 -6.80 11.06
N ASN A 260 0.58 -6.24 11.06
CA ASN A 260 0.81 -4.93 10.44
C ASN A 260 1.16 -5.05 8.97
N ILE A 261 1.96 -6.05 8.58
CA ILE A 261 2.46 -6.22 7.20
C ILE A 261 2.33 -7.67 6.74
N ALA A 262 1.68 -7.88 5.58
CA ALA A 262 1.35 -9.19 5.04
C ALA A 262 1.79 -9.49 3.58
N ASN A 263 2.30 -10.68 3.30
CA ASN A 263 2.47 -11.34 2.01
C ASN A 263 3.41 -10.67 1.00
N PHE A 264 4.33 -9.85 1.47
CA PHE A 264 5.38 -9.28 0.61
C PHE A 264 6.54 -10.26 0.42
N ALA A 265 7.10 -10.26 -0.79
CA ALA A 265 8.33 -10.96 -1.12
C ALA A 265 9.55 -10.22 -0.59
N VAL A 266 9.55 -8.89 -0.75
CA VAL A 266 10.66 -8.02 -0.37
C VAL A 266 10.11 -6.80 0.35
N ILE A 267 10.70 -6.49 1.50
CA ILE A 267 10.53 -5.22 2.20
C ILE A 267 11.88 -4.51 2.18
N ASN A 268 11.95 -3.37 1.49
CA ASN A 268 13.13 -2.51 1.50
C ASN A 268 12.87 -1.31 2.41
N LEU A 269 13.78 -1.08 3.35
CA LEU A 269 13.66 -0.02 4.34
C LEU A 269 14.90 0.88 4.33
N ASP A 270 14.74 2.06 3.73
CA ASP A 270 15.67 3.20 3.79
C ASP A 270 15.17 4.30 4.75
N GLY A 271 13.85 4.36 4.98
CA GLY A 271 13.21 5.33 5.87
C GLY A 271 13.02 4.84 7.30
N SER A 272 11.86 5.19 7.88
CA SER A 272 11.46 4.76 9.23
C SER A 272 10.20 3.92 9.20
N LEU A 273 10.25 2.77 9.86
CA LEU A 273 9.12 1.87 10.09
C LEU A 273 8.97 1.62 11.61
N ASP A 274 7.79 1.94 12.14
CA ASP A 274 7.40 1.64 13.53
C ASP A 274 6.08 0.88 13.53
N THR A 275 6.10 -0.38 13.98
CA THR A 275 4.91 -1.23 13.98
C THR A 275 4.56 -1.71 15.38
N GLU A 276 3.31 -1.53 15.78
CA GLU A 276 2.79 -1.97 17.07
C GLU A 276 1.65 -2.97 16.88
N ALA A 277 1.76 -4.14 17.50
CA ALA A 277 0.72 -5.16 17.60
C ALA A 277 0.26 -5.24 19.07
N ILE A 278 -0.98 -4.84 19.32
CA ILE A 278 -1.57 -4.86 20.66
C ILE A 278 -2.49 -6.07 20.80
N GLY A 279 -2.42 -6.71 21.97
CA GLY A 279 -3.29 -7.81 22.35
C GLY A 279 -2.83 -9.19 21.90
N THR A 280 -2.21 -9.29 20.71
CA THR A 280 -1.78 -10.55 20.07
C THR A 280 -0.38 -10.46 19.45
N THR A 281 0.18 -11.61 19.04
CA THR A 281 1.50 -11.69 18.40
C THR A 281 1.49 -11.15 16.98
N LEU A 282 2.65 -10.64 16.53
CA LEU A 282 2.84 -10.06 15.20
C LEU A 282 3.22 -11.15 14.18
N ARG A 283 2.50 -11.26 13.06
CA ARG A 283 2.96 -12.15 11.98
C ARG A 283 3.87 -11.40 11.01
N THR A 284 5.02 -12.00 10.67
CA THR A 284 5.80 -11.61 9.48
C THR A 284 5.57 -12.63 8.37
N THR A 285 4.81 -12.21 7.41
CA THR A 285 4.22 -13.04 6.36
C THR A 285 5.17 -13.34 5.20
N ALA A 286 6.10 -14.25 5.44
CA ALA A 286 6.73 -14.95 4.33
C ALA A 286 5.71 -15.79 3.54
N SER A 287 6.01 -16.08 2.28
CA SER A 287 5.17 -16.93 1.42
C SER A 287 5.18 -18.38 1.94
N ARG A 288 4.00 -19.01 2.08
CA ARG A 288 3.84 -20.38 2.63
C ARG A 288 4.54 -21.48 1.81
N TYR A 289 4.80 -21.26 0.52
CA TYR A 289 5.29 -22.29 -0.39
C TYR A 289 6.77 -22.08 -0.74
N ASP A 290 7.56 -23.15 -0.62
CA ASP A 290 8.95 -23.22 -1.12
C ASP A 290 9.00 -22.79 -2.59
N TYR A 291 10.06 -22.06 -2.98
CA TYR A 291 10.21 -21.44 -4.31
C TYR A 291 9.13 -20.39 -4.66
N GLY A 292 8.33 -19.96 -3.68
CA GLY A 292 7.16 -19.09 -3.88
C GLY A 292 7.32 -17.64 -3.43
N ALA A 293 8.46 -17.24 -2.86
CA ALA A 293 8.71 -15.85 -2.47
C ALA A 293 9.11 -14.95 -3.66
N GLY A 294 9.54 -15.50 -4.80
CA GLY A 294 9.87 -14.71 -6.00
C GLY A 294 11.13 -13.84 -5.85
N THR A 295 11.97 -14.13 -4.87
CA THR A 295 13.32 -13.56 -4.64
C THR A 295 14.40 -14.52 -5.15
N ALA A 296 15.64 -14.06 -5.22
CA ALA A 296 16.77 -14.90 -5.62
C ALA A 296 17.08 -16.01 -4.60
N SER A 297 16.87 -15.75 -3.31
CA SER A 297 17.03 -16.71 -2.21
C SER A 297 15.91 -17.76 -2.14
N GLY A 298 14.79 -17.53 -2.84
CA GLY A 298 13.56 -18.31 -2.68
C GLY A 298 12.81 -18.02 -1.37
N GLN A 299 13.34 -17.12 -0.53
CA GLN A 299 12.82 -16.71 0.78
C GLN A 299 12.25 -15.29 0.72
N ALA A 300 11.33 -14.93 1.62
CA ALA A 300 11.01 -13.51 1.76
C ALA A 300 12.24 -12.74 2.29
N GLU A 301 12.37 -11.45 1.97
CA GLU A 301 13.53 -10.64 2.38
C GLU A 301 13.08 -9.34 3.04
N ILE A 302 13.70 -9.00 4.17
CA ILE A 302 13.63 -7.67 4.78
C ILE A 302 15.03 -7.06 4.74
N ASN A 303 15.18 -5.98 3.98
CA ASN A 303 16.45 -5.29 3.77
C ASN A 303 16.43 -3.93 4.49
N ILE A 304 17.13 -3.87 5.62
CA ILE A 304 17.24 -2.69 6.48
C ILE A 304 18.55 -1.99 6.15
N ARG A 305 18.44 -0.81 5.53
CA ARG A 305 19.55 -0.07 4.92
C ARG A 305 20.22 0.90 5.90
N PRO A 306 21.43 1.40 5.58
CA PRO A 306 22.14 2.32 6.44
C PRO A 306 21.33 3.56 6.82
N GLY A 307 21.35 3.92 8.11
CA GLY A 307 20.65 5.10 8.63
C GLY A 307 19.13 4.95 8.81
N SER A 308 18.55 3.83 8.41
CA SER A 308 17.11 3.55 8.57
C SER A 308 16.71 3.29 10.03
N THR A 309 15.41 3.38 10.32
CA THR A 309 14.83 3.01 11.62
C THR A 309 13.83 1.88 11.44
N PHE A 310 14.08 0.74 12.09
CA PHE A 310 13.16 -0.38 12.18
C PHE A 310 12.78 -0.62 13.63
N LYS A 311 11.51 -0.45 13.95
CA LYS A 311 10.93 -0.75 15.26
C LYS A 311 9.73 -1.65 15.11
N THR A 312 9.68 -2.69 15.91
CA THR A 312 8.48 -3.51 16.02
C THR A 312 8.23 -3.93 17.46
N LEU A 313 6.97 -3.86 17.85
CA LEU A 313 6.50 -4.07 19.20
C LEU A 313 5.28 -5.00 19.17
N SER A 314 5.29 -6.01 20.02
CA SER A 314 4.11 -6.82 20.33
C SER A 314 3.86 -6.89 21.84
N THR A 315 2.62 -6.66 22.25
CA THR A 315 2.17 -6.67 23.66
C THR A 315 1.18 -7.81 23.93
N ALA A 316 1.45 -9.00 23.39
CA ALA A 316 0.55 -10.15 23.49
C ALA A 316 0.19 -10.47 24.95
N ILE A 317 -1.11 -10.57 25.23
CA ILE A 317 -1.65 -10.68 26.59
C ILE A 317 -1.80 -12.17 27.03
N THR A 318 -1.61 -13.12 26.11
CA THR A 318 -1.78 -14.57 26.35
C THR A 318 -0.51 -15.36 26.06
N ASN A 319 -0.36 -16.53 26.71
CA ASN A 319 0.69 -17.51 26.41
C ASN A 319 0.60 -17.91 24.92
N THR A 320 1.62 -17.60 24.13
CA THR A 320 1.65 -18.02 22.73
C THR A 320 2.59 -19.23 22.58
N ASN A 321 2.02 -20.38 22.16
CA ASN A 321 2.80 -21.57 21.77
C ASN A 321 3.64 -21.35 20.48
N TYR A 322 3.48 -20.17 19.90
CA TYR A 322 3.65 -19.77 18.51
C TYR A 322 4.22 -18.36 18.63
N GLY A 323 5.42 -18.12 18.12
CA GLY A 323 6.24 -16.99 18.55
C GLY A 323 5.72 -15.59 18.21
N THR A 324 6.37 -14.55 18.74
CA THR A 324 6.04 -13.14 18.49
C THR A 324 6.08 -12.77 17.03
N ILE A 325 7.02 -13.39 16.30
CA ILE A 325 7.26 -13.26 14.88
C ILE A 325 7.14 -14.65 14.27
N PHE A 326 6.07 -14.86 13.52
CA PHE A 326 5.91 -16.06 12.68
C PHE A 326 6.60 -15.85 11.36
N THR A 327 7.44 -16.78 10.94
CA THR A 327 8.10 -16.75 9.64
C THR A 327 7.86 -18.07 8.92
N TYR A 328 7.51 -18.01 7.64
CA TYR A 328 8.04 -18.98 6.67
C TYR A 328 9.45 -18.49 6.26
N SER A 329 10.23 -19.26 5.50
CA SER A 329 11.61 -18.90 5.12
C SER A 329 11.78 -17.39 4.81
N LEU A 330 12.52 -16.69 5.68
CA LEU A 330 12.70 -15.23 5.72
C LEU A 330 14.17 -14.93 5.98
N ASP A 331 14.75 -14.04 5.17
CA ASP A 331 16.05 -13.43 5.42
C ASP A 331 15.87 -11.99 5.91
N ILE A 332 16.52 -11.64 7.03
CA ILE A 332 16.57 -10.26 7.54
C ILE A 332 18.01 -9.76 7.40
N ASN A 333 18.21 -8.85 6.45
CA ASN A 333 19.50 -8.24 6.16
C ASN A 333 19.57 -6.88 6.84
N VAL A 334 20.49 -6.72 7.79
CA VAL A 334 20.65 -5.49 8.58
C VAL A 334 22.00 -4.87 8.31
N ASP A 335 22.02 -3.68 7.72
CA ASP A 335 23.24 -2.93 7.40
C ASP A 335 23.20 -1.54 8.06
N ASN A 336 24.00 -1.36 9.11
CA ASN A 336 24.23 -0.09 9.83
C ASN A 336 22.96 0.78 10.05
N PRO A 337 21.89 0.23 10.63
CA PRO A 337 20.67 0.99 10.89
C PRO A 337 20.93 2.07 11.94
N LYS A 338 20.19 3.17 11.88
CA LYS A 338 20.15 4.15 12.98
C LYS A 338 19.50 3.53 14.22
N ILE A 339 18.43 2.77 14.02
CA ILE A 339 17.74 2.02 15.08
C ILE A 339 17.26 0.69 14.51
N PHE A 340 17.53 -0.40 15.23
CA PHE A 340 16.93 -1.71 15.03
C PHE A 340 16.45 -2.23 16.38
N ASP A 341 15.14 -2.30 16.55
CA ASP A 341 14.50 -2.61 17.85
C ASP A 341 13.30 -3.53 17.63
N ILE A 342 13.34 -4.71 18.25
CA ILE A 342 12.27 -5.70 18.19
C ILE A 342 11.93 -6.05 19.63
N ARG A 343 10.70 -5.77 20.06
CA ARG A 343 10.26 -5.98 21.45
C ARG A 343 9.04 -6.88 21.52
N PHE A 344 9.08 -7.80 22.47
CA PHE A 344 7.97 -8.66 22.84
C PHE A 344 7.72 -8.56 24.33
N PHE A 345 6.51 -8.16 24.69
CA PHE A 345 6.05 -8.13 26.07
C PHE A 345 4.94 -9.17 26.25
N GLY A 346 5.34 -10.44 26.31
CA GLY A 346 4.46 -11.60 26.50
C GLY A 346 5.28 -12.85 26.85
N THR A 347 4.61 -13.99 27.00
CA THR A 347 5.24 -15.30 27.28
C THR A 347 5.11 -16.22 26.06
N GLY A 348 6.23 -16.72 25.56
CA GLY A 348 6.26 -17.54 24.34
C GLY A 348 7.61 -17.48 23.61
N GLN A 349 7.66 -18.06 22.41
CA GLN A 349 8.82 -17.93 21.54
C GLN A 349 8.88 -16.53 20.93
N PHE A 350 10.07 -16.01 20.64
CA PHE A 350 10.19 -14.72 19.96
C PHE A 350 10.11 -14.88 18.43
N PHE A 351 10.83 -15.87 17.90
CA PHE A 351 10.71 -16.34 16.52
C PHE A 351 10.07 -17.72 16.49
N TYR A 352 9.15 -17.95 15.55
CA TYR A 352 8.58 -19.26 15.28
C TYR A 352 8.56 -19.52 13.77
N SER A 353 9.19 -20.62 13.37
CA SER A 353 9.14 -21.12 12.00
C SER A 353 8.13 -22.26 11.93
N TRP A 354 7.26 -22.25 10.92
CA TRP A 354 6.49 -23.45 10.59
C TRP A 354 7.44 -24.55 10.13
N ALA A 355 7.29 -25.75 10.69
CA ALA A 355 7.96 -26.95 10.20
C ALA A 355 7.34 -27.33 8.84
N ASN A 356 7.82 -26.70 7.78
CA ASN A 356 7.49 -27.08 6.40
C ASN A 356 8.72 -27.01 5.50
N ARG A 357 9.92 -27.12 6.08
CA ARG A 357 11.04 -27.72 5.35
C ARG A 357 10.68 -29.19 5.21
N GLY A 358 10.06 -29.56 4.09
CA GLY A 358 10.15 -30.94 3.65
C GLY A 358 11.65 -31.23 3.56
N GLU A 359 12.15 -32.05 4.49
CA GLU A 359 13.40 -32.77 4.24
C GLU A 359 13.17 -33.54 2.95
N VAL A 360 13.69 -33.01 1.85
CA VAL A 360 14.06 -33.85 0.72
C VAL A 360 15.35 -34.50 1.17
N ILE A 361 15.23 -35.74 1.64
CA ILE A 361 16.35 -36.70 1.68
C ILE A 361 16.71 -37.04 0.23
#